data_AF-A0A127F544-F1
#
_entry.id   AF-A0A127F544-F1
#
_cell.length_a   1.000
_cell.length_b   1.000
_cell.length_c   1.000
_cell.angle_alpha   90.00
_cell.angle_beta   90.00
_cell.angle_gamma   90.00
#
_symmetry.space_group_name_H-M   'P 1'
#
loop_
_entity.id
_entity.type
_entity.pdbx_description
1 polymer ?
#
loop_
_entity_poly.entity_id
_entity_poly.type
_entity_poly.pdbx_seq_one_letter_code
_entity_poly.pdbx_strand_id
1 'polypeptide(L)' 'MSHKPAIVTQAEIARAIRAVSAAGLQIIRVVVRRDGVAIETSTGENPSLPTANSEANDDSDFVL' A
#
# COMPACT_ATOMS: atom_id res chain seq x y z
N MET A 1 5.44 26.23 24.73
CA MET A 1 4.77 25.37 23.75
C MET A 1 4.73 23.95 24.31
N SER A 2 3.56 23.40 24.66
CA SER A 2 3.49 22.01 25.12
C SER A 2 3.44 21.08 23.90
N HIS A 3 4.56 20.50 23.52
CA HIS A 3 4.58 19.43 22.53
C HIS A 3 4.17 18.15 23.23
N LYS A 4 2.87 17.87 23.26
CA LYS A 4 2.41 16.53 23.66
C LYS A 4 2.95 15.56 22.63
N PRO A 5 3.74 14.54 23.03
CA PRO A 5 4.25 13.57 22.08
C PRO A 5 3.06 12.88 21.40
N ALA A 6 3.16 12.71 20.08
CA ALA A 6 2.17 11.95 19.34
C ALA A 6 2.16 10.51 19.87
N ILE A 7 0.95 9.94 19.99
CA ILE A 7 0.77 8.57 20.51
C ILE A 7 1.40 7.53 19.55
N VAL A 8 1.49 7.88 18.27
CA VAL A 8 2.05 7.03 17.21
C VAL A 8 3.03 7.85 16.37
N THR A 9 4.14 7.23 16.02
CA THR A 9 5.18 7.80 15.16
C THR A 9 4.92 7.49 13.68
N GLN A 10 5.51 8.30 12.79
CA GLN A 10 5.45 8.06 11.35
C GLN A 10 6.07 6.71 10.95
N ALA A 11 7.12 6.28 11.65
CA ALA A 11 7.80 5.00 11.39
C ALA A 11 6.87 3.81 11.66
N GLU A 12 6.06 3.88 12.72
CA GLU A 12 5.08 2.85 13.07
C GLU A 12 3.95 2.79 12.04
N ILE A 13 3.44 3.95 11.60
CA ILE A 13 2.41 4.02 10.56
C ILE A 13 2.95 3.40 9.26
N ALA A 14 4.16 3.76 8.84
CA ALA A 14 4.78 3.20 7.63
C ALA A 14 5.01 1.69 7.75
N ARG A 15 5.37 1.19 8.94
CA ARG A 15 5.51 -0.25 9.19
C ARG A 15 4.16 -0.96 9.06
N ALA A 16 3.10 -0.41 9.61
CA ALA A 16 1.76 -1.00 9.53
C ALA A 16 1.24 -1.02 8.09
N ILE A 17 1.42 0.06 7.33
CA ILE A 17 1.07 0.14 5.91
C ILE A 17 1.75 -0.99 5.12
N ARG A 18 3.06 -1.17 5.29
CA ARG A 18 3.80 -2.24 4.59
C ARG A 18 3.29 -3.63 4.94
N ALA A 19 2.98 -3.89 6.21
CA ALA A 19 2.44 -5.17 6.65
C ALA A 19 1.07 -5.45 6.04
N VAL A 20 0.20 -4.44 5.98
CA VAL A 20 -1.13 -4.52 5.37
C VAL A 20 -1.01 -4.78 3.86
N SER A 21 -0.14 -4.04 3.16
CA SER A 21 0.10 -4.27 1.73
C SER A 21 0.70 -5.65 1.45
N ALA A 22 1.61 -6.14 2.30
CA ALA A 22 2.18 -7.48 2.18
C ALA A 22 1.14 -8.59 2.42
N ALA A 23 0.10 -8.31 3.21
CA ALA A 23 -1.06 -9.18 3.36
C ALA A 23 -2.04 -9.11 2.17
N GLY A 24 -1.74 -8.32 1.14
CA GLY A 24 -2.58 -8.16 -0.05
C GLY A 24 -3.83 -7.31 0.16
N LEU A 25 -3.95 -6.63 1.30
CA LEU A 25 -5.10 -5.78 1.60
C LEU A 25 -4.93 -4.40 0.94
N GLN A 26 -6.01 -3.91 0.33
CA GLN A 26 -6.04 -2.57 -0.21
C GLN A 26 -6.27 -1.55 0.92
N ILE A 27 -5.40 -0.56 1.03
CA ILE A 27 -5.58 0.54 1.98
C ILE A 27 -6.54 1.58 1.38
N ILE A 28 -7.62 1.88 2.10
CA ILE A 28 -8.61 2.89 1.72
C ILE A 28 -8.15 4.26 2.20
N ARG A 29 -7.82 4.38 3.50
CA ARG A 29 -7.35 5.63 4.11
C ARG A 29 -6.70 5.41 5.46
N VAL A 30 -5.93 6.41 5.89
CA VAL A 30 -5.35 6.51 7.24
C VAL A 30 -6.09 7.61 8.00
N VAL A 31 -6.69 7.28 9.15
CA VAL A 31 -7.47 8.19 9.98
C VAL A 31 -6.73 8.46 11.29
N VAL A 32 -6.36 9.72 11.52
CA VAL A 32 -5.78 10.16 12.79
C VAL A 32 -6.90 10.50 13.77
N ARG A 33 -6.88 9.85 14.94
CA ARG A 33 -7.83 10.05 16.03
C ARG A 33 -7.10 10.56 17.26
N ARG A 34 -7.87 10.98 18.27
CA ARG A 34 -7.32 11.50 19.53
C ARG A 34 -6.49 10.47 20.30
N ASP A 35 -6.84 9.20 20.14
CA ASP A 35 -6.29 8.03 20.82
C ASP A 35 -5.27 7.25 19.97
N GLY A 36 -5.15 7.52 18.67
CA GLY A 36 -4.22 6.80 17.82
C GLY A 36 -4.49 7.00 16.32
N VAL A 37 -4.09 6.00 15.53
CA VAL A 37 -4.23 6.00 14.07
C VAL A 37 -4.92 4.71 13.64
N ALA A 38 -5.95 4.84 12.80
CA ALA A 38 -6.63 3.70 12.17
C ALA A 38 -6.24 3.62 10.69
N ILE A 39 -5.86 2.43 10.23
CA ILE A 39 -5.63 2.15 8.80
C ILE A 39 -6.83 1.32 8.33
N GLU A 40 -7.68 1.93 7.51
CA GLU A 40 -8.88 1.27 7.01
C GLU A 40 -8.54 0.54 5.71
N THR A 41 -8.94 -0.72 5.62
CA THR A 41 -8.59 -1.63 4.51
C THR A 41 -9.83 -2.26 3.90
N SER A 42 -9.76 -2.54 2.60
CA SER A 42 -10.74 -3.33 1.86
C SER A 42 -10.17 -4.72 1.54
N THR A 43 -11.04 -5.72 1.43
CA THR A 43 -10.72 -7.03 0.86
C THR A 43 -10.72 -7.03 -0.67
N GLY A 44 -10.93 -5.86 -1.30
CA GLY A 44 -10.86 -5.70 -2.76
C GLY A 44 -9.44 -5.83 -3.30
N GLU A 45 -9.34 -6.34 -4.52
CA GLU A 45 -8.09 -6.38 -5.30
C GLU A 45 -7.53 -4.97 -5.45
N ASN A 46 -6.24 -4.80 -5.18
CA ASN A 46 -5.59 -3.50 -5.23
C ASN A 46 -5.37 -3.08 -6.70
N PRO A 47 -6.13 -2.13 -7.27
CA PRO A 47 -6.03 -1.77 -8.69
C PRO A 47 -4.72 -1.05 -9.04
N SER A 48 -3.90 -0.72 -8.03
CA SER A 48 -2.62 -0.03 -8.20
C SER A 48 -1.42 -0.96 -8.34
N LEU A 49 -1.61 -2.28 -8.15
CA LEU A 49 -0.59 -3.23 -8.59
C LEU A 49 -0.74 -3.34 -10.12
N PRO A 50 0.30 -3.02 -10.90
CA PRO A 50 0.28 -3.37 -12.31
C PRO A 50 0.15 -4.89 -12.36
N THR A 51 -0.99 -5.39 -12.86
CA THR A 51 -1.13 -6.78 -13.28
C THR A 51 0.01 -6.99 -14.27
N ALA A 52 1.03 -7.74 -13.87
CA ALA A 52 2.14 -8.10 -14.73
C ALA A 52 1.62 -9.02 -15.82
N ASN A 53 0.96 -8.44 -16.81
CA ASN A 53 0.71 -9.08 -18.09
C ASN A 53 2.07 -9.17 -18.76
N SER A 54 2.75 -10.30 -18.58
CA SER A 54 3.87 -10.70 -19.42
C SER A 54 3.33 -10.92 -20.84
N GLU A 55 3.08 -9.84 -21.58
CA GLU A 55 3.01 -9.89 -23.03
C GLU A 55 4.43 -10.15 -23.51
N ALA A 56 4.75 -11.44 -23.62
CA ALA A 56 5.90 -11.91 -24.38
C ALA A 56 5.68 -11.44 -25.82
N ASN A 57 6.30 -10.30 -26.18
CA ASN A 57 6.52 -9.96 -27.57
C ASN A 57 7.44 -11.03 -28.17
N ASP A 58 6.81 -12.05 -28.74
CA ASP A 58 7.42 -13.02 -29.63
C ASP A 58 7.81 -12.28 -30.91
N ASP A 59 9.00 -11.68 -30.89
CA ASP A 59 9.58 -10.93 -32.01
C ASP A 59 10.23 -11.92 -32.99
N SER A 60 9.42 -12.82 -33.54
CA SER A 60 9.82 -13.83 -34.52
C SER A 60 9.18 -13.56 -35.87
N ASP A 61 9.65 -12.51 -36.56
CA ASP A 61 9.61 -12.46 -38.03
C ASP A 61 10.56 -11.39 -38.59
N PHE A 62 11.81 -11.77 -38.86
CA PHE A 62 12.62 -11.06 -39.85
C PHE A 62 13.28 -12.07 -40.80
N VAL A 63 12.60 -12.28 -41.93
CA VAL A 63 13.10 -12.99 -43.11
C VAL A 63 13.60 -11.95 -44.11
N LEU A 64 14.89 -12.02 -44.48
CA LEU A 64 15.41 -11.67 -45.80
C LEU A 64 16.59 -12.59 -46.15
#